data_AF-A0A0S7YVX4-F1
#
_entry.id   AF-A0A0S7YVX4-F1
#
_cell.length_a   1.000
_cell.length_b   1.000
_cell.length_c   1.000
_cell.angle_alpha   90.00
_cell.angle_beta   90.00
_cell.angle_gamma   90.00
#
_symmetry.space_group_name_H-M   'P 1'
#
loop_
_entity.id
_entity.type
_entity.pdbx_description
1 polymer ?
#
loop_
_entity_poly.entity_id
_entity_poly.type
_entity_poly.pdbx_seq_one_letter_code
_entity_poly.pdbx_strand_id
1 'polypeptide(L)'
;MNGSRPYRDPMMWKKRQNHFSFKSFRYPDEDREDRNEYLLINRGEAAAIDVSASCDEVCEILQRQQLKLKYLLVTHAHRSHLAALPELKAKCGGAFCLCREDEDLLHTSGISIEPDLFVKDNTRLTLGDGLVRVLHTPGHTRGSLCFFIEDMNILFSGRTLEKDGYGTIWGPSSMAAMLTSLKRLNGNFCSAAVYPGRGESTTMRKEVWLDCLRSH
;
A
#
# COMPACT_ATOMS: atom_id res chain seq x y z
N MET A 1 27.84 15.81 -5.13
CA MET A 1 26.66 16.44 -4.51
C MET A 1 25.67 16.78 -5.62
N ASN A 2 24.69 15.92 -5.87
CA ASN A 2 23.54 16.23 -6.72
C ASN A 2 22.36 15.45 -6.16
N GLY A 3 21.71 16.03 -5.14
CA GLY A 3 20.45 15.53 -4.63
C GLY A 3 19.34 15.98 -5.58
N SER A 4 18.93 15.11 -6.48
CA SER A 4 17.71 15.28 -7.28
C SER A 4 16.52 15.32 -6.31
N ARG A 5 15.87 16.47 -6.22
CA ARG A 5 14.61 16.61 -5.49
C ARG A 5 13.55 15.71 -6.16
N PRO A 6 12.76 14.92 -5.40
CA PRO A 6 11.68 14.14 -5.98
C PRO A 6 10.67 15.06 -6.68
N TYR A 7 10.12 14.57 -7.79
CA TYR A 7 9.12 15.28 -8.60
C TYR A 7 7.87 15.50 -7.75
N ARG A 8 7.59 16.76 -7.40
CA ARG A 8 6.41 17.15 -6.64
C ARG A 8 5.19 17.09 -7.55
N ASP A 9 4.46 15.98 -7.53
CA ASP A 9 3.13 15.89 -8.13
C ASP A 9 2.22 16.95 -7.47
N PRO A 10 1.60 17.87 -8.24
CA PRO A 10 0.68 18.88 -7.71
C PRO A 10 -0.35 18.25 -6.77
N MET A 11 -0.67 18.98 -5.70
CA MET A 11 -1.44 18.55 -4.53
C MET A 11 -2.86 18.08 -4.89
N MET A 12 -3.02 16.87 -5.43
CA MET A 12 -4.32 16.29 -5.78
C MET A 12 -4.93 15.51 -4.62
N TRP A 13 -5.87 16.12 -3.91
CA TRP A 13 -6.75 15.42 -2.98
C TRP A 13 -7.93 14.84 -3.76
N LYS A 14 -8.06 13.50 -3.82
CA LYS A 14 -9.31 12.87 -4.30
C LYS A 14 -10.31 12.77 -3.15
N LYS A 15 -11.49 13.38 -3.31
CA LYS A 15 -12.61 13.34 -2.35
C LYS A 15 -13.85 12.74 -3.03
N ARG A 16 -14.57 11.84 -2.34
CA ARG A 16 -15.92 11.39 -2.70
C ARG A 16 -16.69 11.09 -1.42
N GLN A 17 -17.95 11.57 -1.36
CA GLN A 17 -19.03 11.51 -0.35
C GLN A 17 -18.80 11.10 1.13
N ASN A 18 -17.72 10.46 1.51
CA ASN A 18 -17.27 10.24 2.88
C ASN A 18 -15.92 10.94 3.09
N HIS A 19 -15.55 11.21 4.35
CA HIS A 19 -14.39 12.06 4.73
C HIS A 19 -13.02 11.46 4.40
N PHE A 20 -12.97 10.38 3.61
CA PHE A 20 -11.75 9.82 3.11
C PHE A 20 -11.09 10.74 2.09
N SER A 21 -9.79 10.88 2.24
CA SER A 21 -8.90 11.45 1.25
C SER A 21 -7.52 10.83 1.42
N PHE A 22 -6.68 10.89 0.40
CA PHE A 22 -5.31 10.42 0.53
C PHE A 22 -4.34 11.30 -0.26
N LYS A 23 -3.07 11.24 0.12
CA LYS A 23 -1.94 11.83 -0.61
C LYS A 23 -1.02 10.71 -1.08
N SER A 24 -0.54 10.80 -2.31
CA SER A 24 0.54 9.98 -2.85
C SER A 24 1.87 10.71 -2.77
N PHE A 25 2.92 9.96 -2.47
CA PHE A 25 4.32 10.34 -2.61
C PHE A 25 4.95 9.39 -3.62
N ARG A 26 5.79 9.93 -4.50
CA ARG A 26 6.43 9.14 -5.55
C ARG A 26 7.92 9.42 -5.55
N TYR A 27 8.69 8.36 -5.35
CA TYR A 27 10.15 8.43 -5.27
C TYR A 27 10.78 7.65 -6.40
N PRO A 28 11.78 8.22 -7.10
CA PRO A 28 12.53 7.51 -8.12
C PRO A 28 13.14 6.22 -7.54
N ASP A 29 13.10 5.16 -8.33
CA ASP A 29 13.90 3.97 -8.09
C ASP A 29 14.89 3.85 -9.23
N GLU A 30 16.19 3.88 -8.93
CA GLU A 30 17.22 3.82 -9.97
C GLU A 30 17.04 2.52 -10.77
N ASP A 31 16.93 2.66 -12.10
CA ASP A 31 16.69 1.59 -13.08
C ASP A 31 15.31 0.88 -13.03
N ARG A 32 14.32 1.42 -12.31
CA ARG A 32 12.96 0.86 -12.22
C ARG A 32 11.87 1.93 -12.22
N GLU A 33 10.62 1.51 -12.32
CA GLU A 33 9.48 2.42 -12.08
C GLU A 33 9.49 2.96 -10.64
N ASP A 34 9.08 4.22 -10.50
CA ASP A 34 8.99 4.94 -9.24
C ASP A 34 8.24 4.13 -8.17
N ARG A 35 8.68 4.23 -6.91
CA ARG A 35 7.97 3.68 -5.75
C ARG A 35 6.90 4.65 -5.27
N ASN A 36 5.74 4.11 -4.94
CA ASN A 36 4.63 4.88 -4.39
C ASN A 36 4.47 4.62 -2.90
N GLU A 37 4.19 5.69 -2.17
CA GLU A 37 3.82 5.66 -0.75
C GLU A 37 2.53 6.46 -0.59
N TYR A 38 1.72 6.14 0.42
CA TYR A 38 0.43 6.77 0.58
C TYR A 38 0.16 7.19 2.02
N LEU A 39 -0.53 8.31 2.18
CA LEU A 39 -1.12 8.74 3.45
C LEU A 39 -2.63 8.84 3.27
N LEU A 40 -3.36 7.90 3.86
CA LEU A 40 -4.82 7.87 3.89
C LEU A 40 -5.34 8.59 5.13
N ILE A 41 -6.36 9.44 4.99
CA ILE A 41 -6.90 10.29 6.06
C ILE A 41 -8.41 10.17 6.09
N ASN A 42 -8.97 10.00 7.29
CA ASN A 42 -10.40 10.04 7.56
C ASN A 42 -10.64 10.59 8.97
N ARG A 43 -11.51 11.62 9.10
CA ARG A 43 -11.97 12.22 10.38
C ARG A 43 -10.87 12.41 11.44
N GLY A 44 -9.80 13.10 11.08
CA GLY A 44 -8.73 13.41 12.03
C GLY A 44 -7.78 12.23 12.32
N GLU A 45 -8.03 11.05 11.77
CA GLU A 45 -7.12 9.90 11.84
C GLU A 45 -6.43 9.68 10.48
N ALA A 46 -5.22 9.14 10.54
CA ALA A 46 -4.43 8.81 9.35
C ALA A 46 -3.84 7.40 9.40
N ALA A 47 -3.63 6.81 8.22
CA ALA A 47 -2.89 5.58 8.00
C ALA A 47 -1.83 5.82 6.92
N ALA A 48 -0.57 5.54 7.23
CA ALA A 48 0.53 5.56 6.27
C ALA A 48 0.68 4.16 5.64
N ILE A 49 0.88 4.09 4.33
CA ILE A 49 1.02 2.85 3.56
C ILE A 49 2.37 2.86 2.85
N ASP A 50 3.21 1.84 3.11
CA ASP A 50 4.51 1.62 2.47
C ASP A 50 5.52 2.77 2.64
N VAL A 51 5.47 3.51 3.75
CA VAL A 51 6.37 4.66 3.97
C VAL A 51 7.82 4.20 4.13
N SER A 52 8.63 4.51 3.11
CA SER A 52 10.04 4.14 3.00
C SER A 52 10.96 5.37 2.89
N ALA A 53 10.44 6.50 2.39
CA ALA A 53 11.18 7.74 2.20
C ALA A 53 10.39 8.98 2.64
N SER A 54 9.06 8.94 2.68
CA SER A 54 8.20 10.11 2.99
C SER A 54 8.03 10.46 4.48
N CYS A 55 8.98 10.08 5.34
CA CYS A 55 8.86 10.29 6.79
C CYS A 55 8.55 11.75 7.13
N ASP A 56 9.37 12.68 6.62
CA ASP A 56 9.26 14.10 6.95
C ASP A 56 8.00 14.72 6.33
N GLU A 57 7.66 14.38 5.08
CA GLU A 57 6.44 14.87 4.44
C GLU A 57 5.17 14.38 5.15
N VAL A 58 5.15 13.11 5.60
CA VAL A 58 4.05 12.56 6.41
C VAL A 58 3.96 13.29 7.75
N CYS A 59 5.08 13.47 8.46
CA CYS A 59 5.13 14.20 9.72
C CYS A 59 4.58 15.64 9.58
N GLU A 60 5.00 16.36 8.53
CA GLU A 60 4.51 17.71 8.25
C GLU A 60 3.00 17.76 8.03
N ILE A 61 2.44 16.81 7.27
CA ILE A 61 0.99 16.76 7.00
C ILE A 61 0.23 16.46 8.30
N LEU A 62 0.70 15.47 9.07
CA LEU A 62 0.08 15.10 10.35
C LEU A 62 0.05 16.30 11.31
N GLN A 63 1.16 17.03 11.44
CA GLN A 63 1.25 18.20 12.31
C GLN A 63 0.35 19.36 11.83
N ARG A 64 0.45 19.73 10.55
CA ARG A 64 -0.32 20.87 9.99
C ARG A 64 -1.82 20.65 10.04
N GLN A 65 -2.27 19.41 9.85
CA GLN A 65 -3.69 19.05 9.85
C GLN A 65 -4.18 18.52 11.20
N GLN A 66 -3.33 18.49 12.23
CA GLN A 66 -3.64 17.98 13.58
C GLN A 66 -4.23 16.56 13.54
N LEU A 67 -3.62 15.69 12.72
CA LEU A 67 -4.06 14.31 12.52
C LEU A 67 -3.37 13.35 13.48
N LYS A 68 -4.11 12.35 13.95
CA LYS A 68 -3.57 11.22 14.69
C LYS A 68 -3.17 10.10 13.72
N LEU A 69 -1.88 9.77 13.67
CA LEU A 69 -1.42 8.58 12.95
C LEU A 69 -1.85 7.33 13.73
N LYS A 70 -2.74 6.54 13.15
CA LYS A 70 -3.31 5.35 13.78
C LYS A 70 -2.64 4.07 13.33
N TYR A 71 -2.35 3.96 12.03
CA TYR A 71 -1.77 2.76 11.45
C TYR A 71 -0.56 3.06 10.57
N LEU A 72 0.42 2.18 10.67
CA LEU A 72 1.50 2.01 9.71
C LEU A 72 1.21 0.69 8.99
N LEU A 73 0.74 0.79 7.75
CA LEU A 73 0.33 -0.32 6.91
C LEU A 73 1.42 -0.62 5.90
N VAL A 74 1.66 -1.90 5.65
CA VAL A 74 2.64 -2.33 4.63
C VAL A 74 2.00 -3.36 3.73
N THR A 75 2.22 -3.20 2.43
CA THR A 75 1.75 -4.15 1.43
C THR A 75 2.61 -5.41 1.44
N HIS A 76 3.90 -5.31 1.76
CA HIS A 76 4.81 -6.44 1.94
C HIS A 76 6.11 -6.01 2.63
N ALA A 77 6.83 -6.94 3.26
CA ALA A 77 7.96 -6.61 4.14
C ALA A 77 9.34 -6.47 3.45
N HIS A 78 9.38 -6.06 2.18
CA HIS A 78 10.66 -5.67 1.58
C HIS A 78 11.17 -4.35 2.18
N ARG A 79 12.48 -4.25 2.43
CA ARG A 79 13.13 -3.05 2.98
C ARG A 79 12.69 -1.74 2.30
N SER A 80 12.52 -1.77 0.97
CA SER A 80 12.10 -0.61 0.18
C SER A 80 10.68 -0.11 0.45
N HIS A 81 9.90 -0.78 1.29
CA HIS A 81 8.56 -0.37 1.73
C HIS A 81 8.50 -0.08 3.24
N LEU A 82 9.59 -0.34 3.97
CA LEU A 82 9.66 -0.28 5.43
C LEU A 82 10.67 0.75 5.96
N ALA A 83 11.58 1.23 5.11
CA ALA A 83 12.82 1.87 5.54
C ALA A 83 12.62 3.07 6.49
N ALA A 84 11.52 3.82 6.34
CA ALA A 84 11.21 4.98 7.15
C ALA A 84 10.23 4.69 8.31
N LEU A 85 9.71 3.47 8.44
CA LEU A 85 8.73 3.13 9.49
C LEU A 85 9.27 3.26 10.91
N PRO A 86 10.50 2.82 11.27
CA PRO A 86 11.00 3.00 12.63
C PRO A 86 11.04 4.47 13.04
N GLU A 87 11.49 5.33 12.14
CA GLU A 87 11.58 6.77 12.35
C GLU A 87 10.19 7.41 12.45
N LEU A 88 9.29 7.09 11.53
CA LEU A 88 7.92 7.61 11.53
C LEU A 88 7.17 7.15 12.79
N LYS A 89 7.33 5.89 13.21
CA LYS A 89 6.74 5.37 14.45
C LYS A 89 7.27 6.08 15.68
N ALA A 90 8.58 6.36 15.74
CA ALA A 90 9.17 7.11 16.84
C ALA A 90 8.68 8.57 16.90
N LYS A 91 8.51 9.24 15.75
CA LYS A 91 8.05 10.63 15.66
C LYS A 91 6.54 10.79 15.88
N CYS A 92 5.72 9.88 15.37
CA CYS A 92 4.27 10.07 15.25
C CYS A 92 3.42 8.94 15.86
N GLY A 93 4.04 7.85 16.33
CA GLY A 93 3.33 6.67 16.81
C GLY A 93 2.69 5.85 15.69
N GLY A 94 1.47 5.36 15.93
CA GLY A 94 0.77 4.46 15.02
C GLY A 94 1.11 2.99 15.23
N ALA A 95 0.12 2.12 15.02
CA ALA A 95 0.28 0.68 15.11
C ALA A 95 0.77 0.11 13.78
N PHE A 96 1.96 -0.48 13.80
CA PHE A 96 2.54 -1.21 12.69
C PHE A 96 1.81 -2.54 12.49
N CYS A 97 1.16 -2.64 11.34
CA CYS A 97 0.37 -3.78 10.92
C CYS A 97 1.15 -4.61 9.90
N LEU A 98 1.30 -5.91 10.14
CA LEU A 98 2.03 -6.83 9.26
C LEU A 98 1.22 -8.10 8.99
N CYS A 99 1.36 -8.70 7.81
CA CYS A 99 0.93 -10.07 7.55
C CYS A 99 1.93 -11.06 8.14
N ARG A 100 1.50 -12.02 8.95
CA ARG A 100 2.40 -12.95 9.65
C ARG A 100 3.31 -13.72 8.70
N GLU A 101 2.83 -13.98 7.49
CA GLU A 101 3.54 -14.68 6.42
C GLU A 101 4.76 -13.91 5.88
N ASP A 102 4.91 -12.63 6.22
CA ASP A 102 6.06 -11.77 5.90
C ASP A 102 6.94 -11.46 7.14
N GLU A 103 6.72 -12.13 8.29
CA GLU A 103 7.51 -11.95 9.54
C GLU A 103 9.00 -12.28 9.33
N ASP A 104 9.31 -13.43 8.70
CA ASP A 104 10.70 -13.79 8.35
C ASP A 104 11.34 -12.77 7.39
N LEU A 105 10.54 -12.22 6.47
CA LEU A 105 11.01 -11.23 5.50
C LEU A 105 11.34 -9.89 6.19
N LEU A 106 10.52 -9.49 7.18
CA LEU A 106 10.82 -8.34 8.04
C LEU A 106 12.14 -8.55 8.79
N HIS A 107 12.34 -9.69 9.45
CA HIS A 107 13.56 -9.97 10.21
C HIS A 107 14.82 -9.95 9.32
N THR A 108 14.70 -10.42 8.08
CA THR A 108 15.82 -10.42 7.11
C THR A 108 16.00 -9.09 6.37
N SER A 109 15.08 -8.13 6.51
CA SER A 109 15.15 -6.81 5.86
C SER A 109 16.24 -5.88 6.44
N GLY A 110 16.75 -6.19 7.62
CA GLY A 110 17.68 -5.34 8.37
C GLY A 110 17.06 -4.05 8.90
N ILE A 111 15.73 -3.99 9.02
CA ILE A 111 14.99 -2.90 9.67
C ILE A 111 14.59 -3.36 11.07
N SER A 112 14.97 -2.58 12.09
CA SER A 112 14.63 -2.87 13.48
C SER A 112 13.29 -2.23 13.84
N ILE A 113 12.21 -2.98 13.65
CA ILE A 113 10.86 -2.63 14.07
C ILE A 113 10.06 -3.92 14.25
N GLU A 114 9.22 -3.98 15.29
CA GLU A 114 8.33 -5.12 15.54
C GLU A 114 6.88 -4.75 15.22
N PRO A 115 6.09 -5.66 14.63
CA PRO A 115 4.66 -5.46 14.41
C PRO A 115 3.91 -5.29 15.74
N ASP A 116 3.03 -4.29 15.81
CA ASP A 116 2.09 -4.17 16.93
C ASP A 116 0.86 -5.06 16.70
N LEU A 117 0.51 -5.27 15.43
CA LEU A 117 -0.68 -6.00 15.00
C LEU A 117 -0.37 -6.92 13.82
N PHE A 118 -0.75 -8.19 13.95
CA PHE A 118 -0.81 -9.07 12.79
C PHE A 118 -2.19 -8.97 12.14
N VAL A 119 -2.21 -8.67 10.83
CA VAL A 119 -3.43 -8.58 10.02
C VAL A 119 -3.50 -9.74 9.04
N LYS A 120 -4.72 -10.14 8.69
CA LYS A 120 -4.98 -11.26 7.79
C LYS A 120 -6.07 -10.88 6.78
N ASP A 121 -6.39 -11.81 5.88
CA ASP A 121 -7.44 -11.61 4.91
C ASP A 121 -8.76 -11.20 5.58
N ASN A 122 -9.41 -10.19 5.01
CA ASN A 122 -10.67 -9.59 5.49
C ASN A 122 -10.61 -8.91 6.86
N THR A 123 -9.42 -8.70 7.45
CA THR A 123 -9.28 -7.81 8.60
C THR A 123 -9.84 -6.43 8.24
N ARG A 124 -10.65 -5.85 9.12
CA ARG A 124 -11.23 -4.51 8.96
C ARG A 124 -10.59 -3.57 9.99
N LEU A 125 -9.90 -2.55 9.52
CA LEU A 125 -9.28 -1.53 10.36
C LEU A 125 -10.13 -0.27 10.32
N THR A 126 -10.60 0.20 11.47
CA THR A 126 -11.37 1.44 11.56
C THR A 126 -10.45 2.63 11.48
N LEU A 127 -10.68 3.53 10.54
CA LEU A 127 -9.97 4.81 10.40
C LEU A 127 -10.98 5.95 10.36
N GLY A 128 -11.02 6.75 11.42
CA GLY A 128 -12.05 7.75 11.64
C GLY A 128 -13.42 7.08 11.79
N ASP A 129 -14.37 7.47 10.94
CA ASP A 129 -15.68 6.84 10.82
C ASP A 129 -15.77 5.81 9.66
N GLY A 130 -14.65 5.56 8.98
CA GLY A 130 -14.56 4.65 7.84
C GLY A 130 -13.80 3.35 8.11
N LEU A 131 -13.74 2.49 7.08
CA LEU A 131 -13.10 1.18 7.15
C LEU A 131 -12.06 0.98 6.04
N VAL A 132 -10.90 0.46 6.45
CA VAL A 132 -9.87 -0.08 5.56
C VAL A 132 -9.97 -1.60 5.59
N ARG A 133 -10.30 -2.23 4.46
CA ARG A 133 -10.37 -3.69 4.34
C ARG A 133 -9.02 -4.24 3.88
N VAL A 134 -8.42 -5.10 4.68
CA VAL A 134 -7.18 -5.81 4.35
C VAL A 134 -7.52 -7.03 3.49
N LEU A 135 -6.78 -7.20 2.40
CA LEU A 135 -6.91 -8.35 1.50
C LEU A 135 -5.56 -9.04 1.42
N HIS A 136 -5.48 -10.30 1.80
CA HIS A 136 -4.26 -11.10 1.66
C HIS A 136 -4.11 -11.55 0.22
N THR A 137 -3.07 -11.08 -0.45
CA THR A 137 -2.85 -11.27 -1.89
C THR A 137 -1.46 -11.84 -2.16
N PRO A 138 -1.17 -13.06 -1.67
CA PRO A 138 0.14 -13.68 -1.84
C PRO A 138 0.49 -13.81 -3.32
N GLY A 139 1.78 -13.66 -3.62
CA GLY A 139 2.28 -13.69 -4.99
C GLY A 139 3.69 -13.11 -5.02
N HIS A 140 3.80 -11.78 -4.88
CA HIS A 140 5.09 -11.10 -4.82
C HIS A 140 5.88 -11.48 -3.56
N THR A 141 5.21 -11.54 -2.42
CA THR A 141 5.66 -12.14 -1.16
C THR A 141 4.57 -13.09 -0.64
N ARG A 142 4.89 -13.88 0.40
CA ARG A 142 3.91 -14.78 1.02
C ARG A 142 2.88 -14.01 1.84
N GLY A 143 3.29 -12.89 2.44
CA GLY A 143 2.44 -11.98 3.21
C GLY A 143 1.99 -10.73 2.45
N SER A 144 2.03 -10.73 1.11
CA SER A 144 1.56 -9.59 0.32
C SER A 144 0.10 -9.24 0.64
N LEU A 145 -0.19 -7.95 0.81
CA LEU A 145 -1.50 -7.40 1.15
C LEU A 145 -1.91 -6.31 0.15
N CYS A 146 -3.21 -6.21 -0.08
CA CYS A 146 -3.85 -5.00 -0.62
C CYS A 146 -4.74 -4.35 0.45
N PHE A 147 -4.94 -3.03 0.36
CA PHE A 147 -5.85 -2.28 1.21
C PHE A 147 -6.97 -1.66 0.39
N PHE A 148 -8.21 -2.06 0.64
CA PHE A 148 -9.39 -1.61 -0.08
C PHE A 148 -10.22 -0.64 0.75
N ILE A 149 -10.54 0.51 0.16
CA ILE A 149 -11.39 1.55 0.74
C ILE A 149 -12.69 1.59 -0.04
N GLU A 150 -13.73 0.98 0.52
CA GLU A 150 -15.03 0.76 -0.15
C GLU A 150 -15.71 2.08 -0.51
N ASP A 151 -15.70 3.04 0.42
CA ASP A 151 -16.28 4.38 0.25
C ASP A 151 -15.69 5.17 -0.95
N MET A 152 -14.41 4.94 -1.24
CA MET A 152 -13.72 5.57 -2.37
C MET A 152 -13.71 4.68 -3.62
N ASN A 153 -14.06 3.39 -3.47
CA ASN A 153 -13.81 2.33 -4.44
C ASN A 153 -12.35 2.34 -4.95
N ILE A 154 -11.41 2.38 -3.99
CA ILE A 154 -9.96 2.45 -4.21
C ILE A 154 -9.28 1.21 -3.64
N LEU A 155 -8.34 0.66 -4.39
CA LEU A 155 -7.45 -0.42 -3.99
C LEU A 155 -6.00 0.06 -3.98
N PHE A 156 -5.36 0.07 -2.82
CA PHE A 156 -3.90 0.14 -2.72
C PHE A 156 -3.37 -1.28 -2.89
N SER A 157 -2.77 -1.59 -4.05
CA SER A 157 -2.51 -2.96 -4.49
C SER A 157 -1.10 -3.47 -4.21
N GLY A 158 -0.22 -2.61 -3.68
CA GLY A 158 1.19 -2.94 -3.52
C GLY A 158 1.77 -3.46 -4.83
N ARG A 159 2.44 -4.61 -4.78
CA ARG A 159 3.00 -5.29 -5.95
C ARG A 159 2.16 -6.47 -6.43
N THR A 160 0.93 -6.64 -5.94
CA THR A 160 0.02 -7.67 -6.46
C THR A 160 -0.51 -7.29 -7.84
N LEU A 161 -0.98 -6.05 -8.00
CA LEU A 161 -1.43 -5.51 -9.29
C LEU A 161 -0.72 -4.18 -9.54
N GLU A 162 0.02 -4.11 -10.63
CA GLU A 162 0.68 -2.91 -11.14
C GLU A 162 0.01 -2.54 -12.48
N LYS A 163 0.25 -1.33 -13.00
CA LYS A 163 -0.28 -0.97 -14.31
C LYS A 163 0.35 -1.88 -15.37
N ASP A 164 -0.48 -2.42 -16.26
CA ASP A 164 -0.05 -3.33 -17.33
C ASP A 164 0.65 -4.61 -16.84
N GLY A 165 0.50 -4.98 -15.55
CA GLY A 165 1.18 -6.16 -15.01
C GLY A 165 1.07 -6.40 -13.50
N TYR A 166 2.08 -7.06 -12.94
CA TYR A 166 2.16 -7.45 -11.54
C TYR A 166 3.64 -7.53 -11.11
N GLY A 167 3.87 -7.54 -9.80
CA GLY A 167 5.21 -7.52 -9.23
C GLY A 167 6.02 -8.80 -9.47
N THR A 168 7.30 -8.74 -9.10
CA THR A 168 8.27 -9.83 -9.32
C THR A 168 7.80 -11.17 -8.76
N ILE A 169 8.01 -12.24 -9.52
CA ILE A 169 7.70 -13.63 -9.14
C ILE A 169 8.99 -14.38 -8.82
N TRP A 170 8.97 -15.14 -7.72
CA TRP A 170 10.16 -15.84 -7.19
C TRP A 170 10.17 -17.35 -7.47
N GLY A 171 9.19 -17.85 -8.23
CA GLY A 171 9.10 -19.26 -8.63
C GLY A 171 7.66 -19.72 -8.91
N PRO A 172 7.46 -21.01 -9.23
CA PRO A 172 6.14 -21.53 -9.61
C PRO A 172 5.05 -21.34 -8.55
N SER A 173 5.35 -21.55 -7.27
CA SER A 173 4.38 -21.35 -6.18
C SER A 173 3.99 -19.88 -6.02
N SER A 174 4.95 -18.96 -6.22
CA SER A 174 4.71 -17.51 -6.21
C SER A 174 3.82 -17.10 -7.39
N MET A 175 4.04 -17.68 -8.58
CA MET A 175 3.17 -17.47 -9.75
C MET A 175 1.74 -17.96 -9.49
N ALA A 176 1.57 -19.20 -9.00
CA ALA A 176 0.25 -19.76 -8.74
C ALA A 176 -0.54 -18.92 -7.72
N ALA A 177 0.14 -18.46 -6.66
CA ALA A 177 -0.44 -17.56 -5.68
C ALA A 177 -0.83 -16.21 -6.30
N MET A 178 0.06 -15.61 -7.10
CA MET A 178 -0.20 -14.35 -7.79
C MET A 178 -1.44 -14.44 -8.70
N LEU A 179 -1.53 -15.48 -9.53
CA LEU A 179 -2.68 -15.68 -10.42
C LEU A 179 -3.99 -15.85 -9.65
N THR A 180 -3.95 -16.57 -8.52
CA THR A 180 -5.11 -16.72 -7.62
C THR A 180 -5.53 -15.37 -7.04
N SER A 181 -4.57 -14.58 -6.56
CA SER A 181 -4.80 -13.23 -6.01
C SER A 181 -5.38 -12.28 -7.06
N LEU A 182 -4.79 -12.23 -8.26
CA LEU A 182 -5.23 -11.40 -9.37
C LEU A 182 -6.64 -11.77 -9.84
N LYS A 183 -6.95 -13.07 -9.96
CA LYS A 183 -8.29 -13.55 -10.31
C LYS A 183 -9.33 -13.12 -9.28
N ARG A 184 -9.00 -13.25 -7.98
CA ARG A 184 -9.86 -12.81 -6.88
C ARG A 184 -10.09 -11.30 -6.93
N LEU A 185 -9.04 -10.52 -7.17
CA LEU A 185 -9.14 -9.07 -7.28
C LEU A 185 -10.04 -8.69 -8.47
N ASN A 186 -9.84 -9.28 -9.65
CA ASN A 186 -10.66 -8.99 -10.84
C ASN A 186 -12.14 -9.28 -10.58
N GLY A 187 -12.47 -10.43 -9.99
CA GLY A 187 -13.86 -10.83 -9.72
C GLY A 187 -14.59 -9.95 -8.71
N ASN A 188 -13.91 -9.48 -7.67
CA ASN A 188 -14.56 -8.80 -6.55
C ASN A 188 -14.46 -7.27 -6.59
N PHE A 189 -13.56 -6.71 -7.40
CA PHE A 189 -13.24 -5.28 -7.41
C PHE A 189 -13.14 -4.70 -8.82
N CYS A 190 -13.81 -5.29 -9.81
CA CYS A 190 -13.68 -5.00 -11.25
C CYS A 190 -13.80 -3.51 -11.69
N SER A 191 -14.32 -2.62 -10.84
CA SER A 191 -14.41 -1.18 -11.10
C SER A 191 -13.52 -0.30 -10.23
N ALA A 192 -12.69 -0.86 -9.35
CA ALA A 192 -11.85 -0.09 -8.43
C ALA A 192 -10.76 0.71 -9.17
N ALA A 193 -10.48 1.91 -8.67
CA ALA A 193 -9.25 2.60 -9.01
C ALA A 193 -8.08 1.97 -8.23
N VAL A 194 -6.96 1.75 -8.91
CA VAL A 194 -5.84 0.97 -8.39
C VAL A 194 -4.63 1.87 -8.21
N TYR A 195 -4.07 1.82 -7.01
CA TYR A 195 -2.92 2.59 -6.56
C TYR A 195 -1.80 1.61 -6.17
N PRO A 196 -0.91 1.29 -7.12
CA PRO A 196 0.12 0.26 -6.92
C PRO A 196 1.30 0.77 -6.10
N GLY A 197 2.07 -0.14 -5.50
CA GLY A 197 3.32 0.20 -4.80
C GLY A 197 4.43 0.70 -5.72
N ARG A 198 4.27 0.54 -7.05
CA ARG A 198 5.18 1.05 -8.09
C ARG A 198 4.43 1.51 -9.33
N GLY A 199 4.99 2.50 -10.02
CA GLY A 199 4.50 2.95 -11.31
C GLY A 199 3.26 3.84 -11.24
N GLU A 200 2.52 3.91 -12.34
CA GLU A 200 1.34 4.76 -12.45
C GLU A 200 0.07 4.09 -11.88
N SER A 201 -0.87 4.90 -11.40
CA SER A 201 -2.20 4.40 -11.03
C SER A 201 -2.95 3.91 -12.26
N THR A 202 -3.78 2.88 -12.07
CA THR A 202 -4.66 2.32 -13.11
C THR A 202 -6.08 2.14 -12.59
N THR A 203 -6.92 1.42 -13.32
CA THR A 203 -8.23 0.95 -12.85
C THR A 203 -8.38 -0.50 -13.25
N MET A 204 -9.12 -1.29 -12.46
CA MET A 204 -9.37 -2.70 -12.78
C MET A 204 -9.94 -2.89 -14.20
N ARG A 205 -10.74 -1.94 -14.69
CA ARG A 205 -11.29 -1.97 -16.06
C ARG A 205 -10.26 -1.77 -17.18
N LYS A 206 -9.14 -1.11 -16.90
CA LYS A 206 -8.06 -0.88 -17.89
C LYS A 206 -7.15 -2.09 -18.01
N GLU A 207 -7.03 -2.88 -16.94
CA GLU A 207 -6.24 -4.10 -16.87
C GLU A 207 -6.99 -5.29 -17.52
N VAL A 208 -7.39 -5.13 -18.79
CA VAL A 208 -8.22 -6.11 -19.52
C VAL A 208 -7.59 -7.49 -19.65
N TRP A 209 -6.27 -7.59 -19.55
CA TRP A 209 -5.55 -8.87 -19.53
C TRP A 209 -5.95 -9.75 -18.34
N LEU A 210 -6.49 -9.17 -17.26
CA LEU A 210 -7.05 -9.93 -16.13
C LEU A 210 -8.28 -10.75 -16.52
N ASP A 211 -8.95 -10.43 -17.61
CA ASP A 211 -10.12 -11.18 -18.08
C ASP A 211 -9.73 -12.55 -18.62
N CYS A 212 -8.48 -12.72 -19.07
CA CYS A 212 -7.90 -14.02 -19.41
C CYS A 212 -7.78 -14.95 -18.19
N LEU A 213 -7.86 -14.41 -16.96
CA LEU A 213 -7.81 -15.20 -15.72
C LEU A 213 -9.19 -15.65 -15.23
N ARG A 214 -10.27 -15.19 -15.87
CA ARG A 214 -11.63 -15.64 -15.56
C ARG A 214 -11.76 -17.10 -15.98
N SER A 215 -12.21 -17.96 -15.08
CA SER A 215 -12.68 -19.29 -15.51
C SER A 215 -14.03 -19.11 -16.19
N HIS A 216 -14.19 -19.73 -17.35
CA HIS A 216 -15.50 -19.99 -17.93
C HIS A 216 -16.36 -20.85 -17.02
#